data_AF-A0A7K1APS8-F1
#
_entry.id   AF-A0A7K1APS8-F1
#
_cell.length_a   1.000
_cell.length_b   1.000
_cell.length_c   1.000
_cell.angle_alpha   90.00
_cell.angle_beta   90.00
_cell.angle_gamma   90.00
#
_symmetry.space_group_name_H-M   'P 1'
#
loop_
_entity.id
_entity.type
_entity.pdbx_description
1 polymer ?
#
loop_
_entity_poly.entity_id
_entity_poly.type
_entity_poly.pdbx_seq_one_letter_code
_entity_poly.pdbx_strand_id
1 'polypeptide(L)'
;MDQSSGAIALVGSGEYSVTMQGLETELLHRAISRGKENTFVQIPTASSHEGEARRAHWKSLGQAQADRIGSKCVYLPIHEREDAFNADFVEQIKNAGLIYFSGGDPHRVAEIFNDSPVWAEIVKQWRSGSSLAGCSAGAMAFGGTIMGIRKSHHSSGLGLLADIEVIPHYDKMLGWLPDRVATFIMRSESNSTLLGIDENTAAVHTDIWRKFGSGKIHVLRGTFEFEE
;
A
#
# COMPACT_ATOMS: atom_id res chain seq x y z
N MET A 1 4.29 16.51 -5.33
CA MET A 1 3.93 15.52 -6.37
C MET A 1 3.26 16.25 -7.53
N ASP A 2 3.34 15.72 -8.74
CA ASP A 2 2.68 16.29 -9.92
C ASP A 2 1.15 16.21 -9.76
N GLN A 3 0.42 17.32 -9.99
CA GLN A 3 -1.05 17.40 -9.90
C GLN A 3 -1.76 16.46 -10.91
N SER A 4 -1.02 15.93 -11.90
CA SER A 4 -1.51 14.95 -12.86
C SER A 4 -1.61 13.51 -12.31
N SER A 5 -0.96 13.20 -11.17
CA SER A 5 -0.96 11.85 -10.61
C SER A 5 -2.30 11.45 -9.98
N GLY A 6 -2.58 10.16 -9.93
CA GLY A 6 -3.71 9.60 -9.20
C GLY A 6 -3.52 9.66 -7.68
N ALA A 7 -4.54 9.24 -6.92
CA ALA A 7 -4.41 9.19 -5.47
C ALA A 7 -3.36 8.14 -5.05
N ILE A 8 -2.67 8.38 -3.95
CA ILE A 8 -1.90 7.34 -3.25
C ILE A 8 -2.37 7.23 -1.80
N ALA A 9 -2.60 6.00 -1.33
CA ALA A 9 -3.05 5.73 0.03
C ALA A 9 -2.09 4.80 0.79
N LEU A 10 -1.68 5.23 1.97
CA LEU A 10 -0.92 4.45 2.96
C LEU A 10 -1.89 4.00 4.05
N VAL A 11 -2.26 2.72 4.03
CA VAL A 11 -3.32 2.18 4.89
C VAL A 11 -2.70 1.39 6.05
N GLY A 12 -3.13 1.67 7.28
CA GLY A 12 -2.65 1.03 8.49
C GLY A 12 -3.14 -0.41 8.63
N SER A 13 -4.42 -0.68 8.35
CA SER A 13 -5.00 -2.03 8.27
C SER A 13 -6.38 -2.02 7.62
N GLY A 14 -6.96 -3.21 7.42
CA GLY A 14 -8.39 -3.38 7.16
C GLY A 14 -8.74 -3.41 5.67
N GLU A 15 -7.76 -3.70 4.81
CA GLU A 15 -7.99 -3.84 3.37
C GLU A 15 -9.08 -4.85 3.08
N TYR A 16 -9.88 -4.55 2.05
CA TYR A 16 -11.00 -5.37 1.59
C TYR A 16 -12.09 -5.62 2.64
N SER A 17 -12.11 -4.87 3.74
CA SER A 17 -13.15 -4.95 4.76
C SER A 17 -14.33 -4.01 4.45
N VAL A 18 -15.46 -4.23 5.12
CA VAL A 18 -16.61 -3.32 5.07
C VAL A 18 -16.23 -1.94 5.64
N THR A 19 -15.41 -1.90 6.69
CA THR A 19 -14.96 -0.65 7.32
C THR A 19 -14.17 0.23 6.35
N MET A 20 -13.32 -0.37 5.51
CA MET A 20 -12.48 0.35 4.55
C MET A 20 -13.10 0.46 3.14
N GLN A 21 -14.33 -0.03 2.94
CA GLN A 21 -15.01 0.04 1.64
C GLN A 21 -15.18 1.48 1.15
N GLY A 22 -15.45 2.43 2.05
CA GLY A 22 -15.55 3.85 1.70
C GLY A 22 -14.27 4.37 1.04
N LEU A 23 -13.11 4.12 1.65
CA LEU A 23 -11.81 4.52 1.11
C LEU A 23 -11.58 3.93 -0.29
N GLU A 24 -11.74 2.63 -0.43
CA GLU A 24 -11.45 1.93 -1.68
C GLU A 24 -12.40 2.38 -2.80
N THR A 25 -13.66 2.65 -2.46
CA THR A 25 -14.65 3.24 -3.39
C THR A 25 -14.23 4.63 -3.84
N GLU A 26 -13.83 5.50 -2.91
CA GLU A 26 -13.39 6.87 -3.23
C GLU A 26 -12.14 6.90 -4.11
N LEU A 27 -11.15 6.05 -3.81
CA LEU A 27 -9.94 5.91 -4.61
C LEU A 27 -10.28 5.45 -6.03
N LEU A 28 -11.14 4.45 -6.18
CA LEU A 28 -11.57 3.93 -7.48
C LEU A 28 -12.35 4.98 -8.29
N HIS A 29 -13.36 5.59 -7.68
CA HIS A 29 -14.19 6.62 -8.34
C HIS A 29 -13.38 7.83 -8.75
N ARG A 30 -12.37 8.24 -7.97
CA ARG A 30 -11.47 9.32 -8.34
C ARG A 30 -10.66 8.98 -9.59
N ALA A 31 -10.18 7.74 -9.73
CA ALA A 31 -9.46 7.35 -10.94
C ALA A 31 -10.40 7.29 -12.16
N ILE A 32 -11.64 6.80 -11.97
CA ILE A 32 -12.66 6.77 -13.03
C ILE A 32 -13.00 8.18 -13.51
N SER A 33 -13.13 9.16 -12.61
CA SER A 33 -13.38 10.56 -13.01
C SER A 33 -12.22 11.18 -13.79
N ARG A 34 -11.04 10.54 -13.79
CA ARG A 34 -9.87 10.88 -14.60
C ARG A 34 -9.71 10.00 -15.84
N GLY A 35 -10.73 9.22 -16.20
CA GLY A 35 -10.77 8.41 -17.41
C GLY A 35 -10.18 6.99 -17.27
N LYS A 36 -9.93 6.52 -16.04
CA LYS A 36 -9.52 5.13 -15.80
C LYS A 36 -10.74 4.19 -15.78
N GLU A 37 -10.48 2.90 -15.97
CA GLU A 37 -11.52 1.87 -15.96
C GLU A 37 -12.01 1.56 -14.55
N ASN A 38 -13.25 1.04 -14.44
CA ASN A 38 -13.80 0.51 -13.19
C ASN A 38 -13.20 -0.87 -12.84
N THR A 39 -11.87 -0.90 -12.75
CA THR A 39 -11.06 -2.09 -12.52
C THR A 39 -10.28 -1.94 -11.22
N PHE A 40 -10.45 -2.92 -10.33
CA PHE A 40 -9.78 -3.02 -9.04
C PHE A 40 -8.74 -4.16 -9.11
N VAL A 41 -7.49 -3.77 -9.36
CA VAL A 41 -6.32 -4.66 -9.38
C VAL A 41 -5.85 -4.93 -7.95
N GLN A 42 -5.73 -6.20 -7.59
CA GLN A 42 -5.40 -6.67 -6.25
C GLN A 42 -4.13 -7.53 -6.28
N ILE A 43 -3.14 -7.12 -5.50
CA ILE A 43 -1.79 -7.69 -5.48
C ILE A 43 -1.49 -8.23 -4.07
N PRO A 44 -1.46 -9.56 -3.88
CA PRO A 44 -1.35 -10.21 -2.58
C PRO A 44 0.10 -10.59 -2.20
N THR A 45 1.10 -10.05 -2.90
CA THR A 45 2.49 -10.54 -2.87
C THR A 45 3.09 -10.62 -1.48
N ALA A 46 2.74 -9.69 -0.59
CA ALA A 46 3.23 -9.66 0.78
C ALA A 46 2.95 -10.96 1.55
N SER A 47 1.83 -11.64 1.25
CA SER A 47 1.39 -12.86 1.96
C SER A 47 1.45 -14.12 1.11
N SER A 48 1.95 -14.04 -0.13
CA SER A 48 1.94 -15.16 -1.07
C SER A 48 2.71 -16.38 -0.56
N HIS A 49 3.76 -16.17 0.22
CA HIS A 49 4.61 -17.24 0.76
C HIS A 49 3.94 -18.06 1.88
N GLU A 50 2.78 -17.64 2.39
CA GLU A 50 2.07 -18.32 3.50
C GLU A 50 1.27 -19.56 3.05
N GLY A 51 1.35 -19.93 1.76
CA GLY A 51 0.73 -21.13 1.20
C GLY A 51 -0.62 -20.92 0.53
N GLU A 52 -1.13 -21.98 -0.11
CA GLU A 52 -2.33 -21.94 -0.96
C GLU A 52 -3.59 -21.47 -0.24
N ALA A 53 -3.77 -21.86 1.03
CA ALA A 53 -4.92 -21.44 1.82
C ALA A 53 -4.94 -19.91 1.99
N ARG A 54 -3.77 -19.28 2.21
CA ARG A 54 -3.68 -17.82 2.32
C ARG A 54 -3.93 -17.14 0.99
N ARG A 55 -3.39 -17.69 -0.10
CA ARG A 55 -3.62 -17.17 -1.47
C ARG A 55 -5.10 -17.20 -1.83
N ALA A 56 -5.78 -18.32 -1.56
CA ALA A 56 -7.22 -18.47 -1.78
C ALA A 56 -8.03 -17.50 -0.91
N HIS A 57 -7.63 -17.31 0.35
CA HIS A 57 -8.27 -16.37 1.26
C HIS A 57 -8.21 -14.92 0.73
N TRP A 58 -7.04 -14.44 0.33
CA TRP A 58 -6.90 -13.08 -0.21
C TRP A 58 -7.64 -12.88 -1.52
N LYS A 59 -7.61 -13.87 -2.42
CA LYS A 59 -8.40 -13.84 -3.65
C LYS A 59 -9.89 -13.73 -3.36
N SER A 60 -10.40 -14.49 -2.38
CA SER A 60 -11.81 -14.46 -1.99
C SER A 60 -12.22 -13.15 -1.33
N LEU A 61 -11.40 -12.62 -0.40
CA LEU A 61 -11.67 -11.33 0.24
C LEU A 61 -11.71 -10.18 -0.76
N GLY A 62 -10.70 -10.13 -1.63
CA GLY A 62 -10.60 -9.12 -2.66
C GLY A 62 -11.75 -9.18 -3.66
N GLN A 63 -12.14 -10.39 -4.11
CA GLN A 63 -13.32 -10.55 -4.96
C GLN A 63 -14.59 -10.04 -4.28
N ALA A 64 -14.83 -10.46 -3.02
CA ALA A 64 -16.02 -10.04 -2.29
C ALA A 64 -16.09 -8.51 -2.09
N GLN A 65 -14.93 -7.85 -1.96
CA GLN A 65 -14.88 -6.40 -1.86
C GLN A 65 -15.16 -5.72 -3.20
N ALA A 66 -14.55 -6.21 -4.29
CA ALA A 66 -14.83 -5.70 -5.62
C ALA A 66 -16.32 -5.81 -5.97
N ASP A 67 -16.97 -6.92 -5.59
CA ASP A 67 -18.40 -7.14 -5.75
C ASP A 67 -19.23 -6.14 -4.92
N ARG A 68 -18.85 -5.87 -3.67
CA ARG A 68 -19.51 -4.86 -2.82
C ARG A 68 -19.40 -3.44 -3.38
N ILE A 69 -18.27 -3.11 -4.00
CA ILE A 69 -18.02 -1.80 -4.62
C ILE A 69 -18.70 -1.70 -6.00
N GLY A 70 -18.95 -2.83 -6.66
CA GLY A 70 -19.47 -2.88 -8.04
C GLY A 70 -18.39 -2.64 -9.08
N SER A 71 -17.20 -3.20 -8.87
CA SER A 71 -16.03 -3.05 -9.74
C SER A 71 -15.56 -4.37 -10.33
N LYS A 72 -14.84 -4.32 -11.46
CA LYS A 72 -14.20 -5.52 -12.02
C LYS A 72 -12.98 -5.88 -11.17
N CYS A 73 -13.04 -7.03 -10.50
CA CYS A 73 -11.90 -7.59 -9.79
C CYS A 73 -10.84 -8.12 -10.76
N VAL A 74 -9.59 -7.73 -10.58
CA VAL A 74 -8.43 -8.31 -11.25
C VAL A 74 -7.42 -8.75 -10.20
N TYR A 75 -7.41 -10.03 -9.88
CA TYR A 75 -6.44 -10.61 -8.96
C TYR A 75 -5.16 -10.97 -9.74
N LEU A 76 -4.04 -10.35 -9.38
CA LEU A 76 -2.73 -10.64 -9.98
C LEU A 76 -1.93 -11.55 -9.04
N PRO A 77 -1.76 -12.84 -9.37
CA PRO A 77 -1.04 -13.81 -8.54
C PRO A 77 0.48 -13.62 -8.63
N ILE A 78 0.99 -12.43 -8.32
CA ILE A 78 2.42 -12.13 -8.30
C ILE A 78 2.98 -12.70 -7.01
N HIS A 79 3.47 -13.93 -7.10
CA HIS A 79 3.85 -14.72 -5.96
C HIS A 79 5.35 -14.72 -5.78
N GLU A 80 6.11 -14.91 -6.85
CA GLU A 80 7.57 -14.90 -6.89
C GLU A 80 8.11 -13.74 -7.75
N ARG A 81 9.44 -13.57 -7.77
CA ARG A 81 10.07 -12.47 -8.50
C ARG A 81 9.82 -12.56 -10.00
N GLU A 82 9.83 -13.77 -10.56
CA GLU A 82 9.63 -14.03 -11.98
C GLU A 82 8.25 -13.55 -12.46
N ASP A 83 7.24 -13.62 -11.59
CA ASP A 83 5.89 -13.15 -11.90
C ASP A 83 5.86 -11.64 -12.15
N ALA A 84 6.73 -10.86 -11.51
CA ALA A 84 6.81 -9.42 -11.71
C ALA A 84 7.41 -9.02 -13.08
N PHE A 85 7.89 -10.01 -13.85
CA PHE A 85 8.35 -9.86 -15.24
C PHE A 85 7.34 -10.41 -16.27
N ASN A 86 6.17 -10.87 -15.83
CA ASN A 86 5.13 -11.38 -16.71
C ASN A 86 4.46 -10.23 -17.49
N ALA A 87 4.59 -10.25 -18.82
CA ALA A 87 4.00 -9.25 -19.72
C ALA A 87 2.45 -9.21 -19.66
N ASP A 88 1.80 -10.33 -19.36
CA ASP A 88 0.33 -10.38 -19.22
C ASP A 88 -0.14 -9.64 -17.98
N PHE A 89 0.64 -9.64 -16.90
CA PHE A 89 0.33 -8.86 -15.70
C PHE A 89 0.57 -7.37 -15.93
N VAL A 90 1.61 -7.02 -16.68
CA VAL A 90 1.83 -5.64 -17.14
C VAL A 90 0.62 -5.14 -17.94
N GLU A 91 0.09 -5.94 -18.87
CA GLU A 91 -1.09 -5.56 -19.67
C GLU A 91 -2.34 -5.38 -18.80
N GLN A 92 -2.60 -6.30 -17.86
CA GLN A 92 -3.78 -6.24 -16.98
C GLN A 92 -3.80 -5.02 -16.03
N ILE A 93 -2.65 -4.38 -15.80
CA ILE A 93 -2.53 -3.18 -14.96
C ILE A 93 -2.91 -1.91 -15.74
N LYS A 94 -2.83 -1.94 -17.08
CA LYS A 94 -3.08 -0.75 -17.90
C LYS A 94 -4.51 -0.24 -17.68
N ASN A 95 -4.62 1.07 -17.51
CA ASN A 95 -5.88 1.79 -17.30
C ASN A 95 -6.69 1.35 -16.05
N ALA A 96 -6.12 0.55 -15.16
CA ALA A 96 -6.79 0.18 -13.91
C ALA A 96 -7.21 1.43 -13.11
N GLY A 97 -8.38 1.38 -12.48
CA GLY A 97 -8.86 2.47 -11.63
C GLY A 97 -8.14 2.46 -10.29
N LEU A 98 -8.05 1.29 -9.65
CA LEU A 98 -7.35 1.11 -8.37
C LEU A 98 -6.39 -0.07 -8.45
N ILE A 99 -5.14 0.16 -8.05
CA ILE A 99 -4.11 -0.87 -7.86
C ILE A 99 -3.82 -0.94 -6.36
N TYR A 100 -3.92 -2.13 -5.77
CA TYR A 100 -3.88 -2.28 -4.31
C TYR A 100 -2.98 -3.43 -3.87
N PHE A 101 -2.05 -3.13 -2.98
CA PHE A 101 -1.17 -4.10 -2.32
C PHE A 101 -1.71 -4.46 -0.93
N SER A 102 -2.00 -5.74 -0.69
CA SER A 102 -2.44 -6.21 0.63
C SER A 102 -1.26 -6.41 1.60
N GLY A 103 -1.58 -6.68 2.87
CA GLY A 103 -0.64 -6.91 3.96
C GLY A 103 0.09 -8.26 3.92
N GLY A 104 1.13 -8.39 4.76
CA GLY A 104 2.03 -9.54 4.85
C GLY A 104 3.46 -9.13 5.18
N ASP A 105 4.44 -9.59 4.40
CA ASP A 105 5.85 -9.19 4.51
C ASP A 105 6.19 -8.02 3.54
N PRO A 106 6.52 -6.82 4.06
CA PRO A 106 6.89 -5.68 3.22
C PRO A 106 8.21 -5.88 2.47
N HIS A 107 9.15 -6.64 3.03
CA HIS A 107 10.44 -6.90 2.39
C HIS A 107 10.25 -7.70 1.10
N ARG A 108 9.29 -8.64 1.10
CA ARG A 108 8.97 -9.45 -0.07
C ARG A 108 8.35 -8.61 -1.19
N VAL A 109 7.49 -7.63 -0.85
CA VAL A 109 6.96 -6.68 -1.83
C VAL A 109 8.10 -5.88 -2.47
N ALA A 110 8.98 -5.29 -1.66
CA ALA A 110 10.11 -4.53 -2.18
C ALA A 110 11.03 -5.42 -3.05
N GLU A 111 11.40 -6.61 -2.59
CA GLU A 111 12.29 -7.53 -3.30
C GLU A 111 11.70 -8.00 -4.64
N ILE A 112 10.41 -8.32 -4.71
CA ILE A 112 9.78 -8.84 -5.93
C ILE A 112 9.55 -7.72 -6.95
N PHE A 113 9.13 -6.54 -6.51
CA PHE A 113 8.78 -5.45 -7.41
C PHE A 113 9.96 -4.57 -7.81
N ASN A 114 11.05 -4.55 -7.03
CA ASN A 114 12.20 -3.71 -7.36
C ASN A 114 12.77 -4.05 -8.74
N ASP A 115 12.91 -3.00 -9.56
CA ASP A 115 13.37 -3.04 -10.96
C ASP A 115 12.57 -3.99 -11.87
N SER A 116 11.30 -4.23 -11.57
CA SER A 116 10.44 -5.09 -12.38
C SER A 116 9.60 -4.31 -13.42
N PRO A 117 9.29 -4.91 -14.58
CA PRO A 117 8.37 -4.33 -15.56
C PRO A 117 6.98 -4.03 -14.99
N VAL A 118 6.47 -4.91 -14.11
CA VAL A 118 5.20 -4.69 -13.43
C VAL A 118 5.25 -3.44 -12.57
N TRP A 119 6.29 -3.23 -11.77
CA TRP A 119 6.41 -2.04 -10.94
C TRP A 119 6.51 -0.76 -11.78
N ALA A 120 7.29 -0.79 -12.86
CA ALA A 120 7.40 0.32 -13.79
C ALA A 120 6.03 0.72 -14.37
N GLU A 121 5.20 -0.26 -14.75
CA GLU A 121 3.85 -0.01 -15.26
C GLU A 121 2.90 0.49 -14.17
N ILE A 122 2.97 -0.02 -12.93
CA ILE A 122 2.17 0.48 -11.79
C ILE A 122 2.46 1.97 -11.56
N VAL A 123 3.74 2.35 -11.48
CA VAL A 123 4.13 3.75 -11.26
C VAL A 123 3.67 4.63 -12.43
N LYS A 124 3.78 4.15 -13.66
CA LYS A 124 3.29 4.87 -14.85
C LYS A 124 1.77 5.05 -14.84
N GLN A 125 1.01 4.02 -14.45
CA GLN A 125 -0.45 4.11 -14.34
C GLN A 125 -0.87 5.07 -13.23
N TRP A 126 -0.21 5.01 -12.07
CA TRP A 126 -0.42 5.97 -10.99
C TRP A 126 -0.15 7.41 -11.43
N ARG A 127 1.01 7.68 -12.06
CA ARG A 127 1.36 9.01 -12.60
C ARG A 127 0.37 9.51 -13.66
N SER A 128 -0.33 8.61 -14.35
CA SER A 128 -1.34 8.96 -15.35
C SER A 128 -2.78 8.93 -14.82
N GLY A 129 -2.98 8.82 -13.51
CA GLY A 129 -4.29 9.02 -12.87
C GLY A 129 -4.91 7.80 -12.19
N SER A 130 -4.31 6.62 -12.26
CA SER A 130 -4.77 5.46 -11.49
C SER A 130 -4.52 5.68 -10.01
N SER A 131 -5.44 5.24 -9.16
CA SER A 131 -5.20 5.27 -7.71
C SER A 131 -4.32 4.08 -7.31
N LEU A 132 -3.39 4.32 -6.39
CA LEU A 132 -2.48 3.31 -5.84
C LEU A 132 -2.66 3.25 -4.32
N ALA A 133 -2.81 2.06 -3.77
CA ALA A 133 -2.94 1.88 -2.33
C ALA A 133 -2.09 0.70 -1.85
N GLY A 134 -1.57 0.84 -0.63
CA GLY A 134 -0.86 -0.22 0.05
C GLY A 134 -1.37 -0.31 1.48
N CYS A 135 -1.73 -1.51 1.90
CA CYS A 135 -2.10 -1.77 3.29
C CYS A 135 -0.99 -2.49 4.02
N SER A 136 -0.70 -2.03 5.24
CA SER A 136 0.27 -2.62 6.13
C SER A 136 1.64 -2.78 5.43
N ALA A 137 2.01 -4.01 5.08
CA ALA A 137 3.19 -4.30 4.28
C ALA A 137 3.30 -3.49 2.98
N GLY A 138 2.19 -3.29 2.27
CA GLY A 138 2.16 -2.46 1.05
C GLY A 138 2.51 -1.01 1.33
N ALA A 139 1.97 -0.42 2.41
CA ALA A 139 2.27 0.95 2.81
C ALA A 139 3.76 1.14 3.16
N MET A 140 4.32 0.18 3.90
CA MET A 140 5.75 0.17 4.23
C MET A 140 6.62 0.06 2.98
N ALA A 141 6.24 -0.79 2.03
CA ALA A 141 7.01 -1.03 0.82
C ALA A 141 7.05 0.18 -0.13
N PHE A 142 6.05 1.08 -0.10
CA PHE A 142 6.08 2.30 -0.93
C PHE A 142 7.06 3.36 -0.42
N GLY A 143 7.40 3.32 0.87
CA GLY A 143 8.30 4.28 1.50
C GLY A 143 9.77 4.12 1.10
N GLY A 144 10.62 4.96 1.70
CA GLY A 144 12.08 4.88 1.50
C GLY A 144 12.72 3.71 2.25
N THR A 145 12.30 3.47 3.50
CA THR A 145 12.87 2.44 4.37
C THR A 145 11.78 1.59 5.04
N ILE A 146 12.01 0.29 5.09
CA ILE A 146 11.15 -0.70 5.75
C ILE A 146 11.72 -1.03 7.14
N MET A 147 10.89 -0.92 8.17
CA MET A 147 11.23 -1.34 9.53
C MET A 147 11.46 -2.85 9.61
N GLY A 148 12.61 -3.28 10.12
CA GLY A 148 12.92 -4.70 10.37
C GLY A 148 12.14 -5.24 11.57
N ILE A 149 10.89 -5.64 11.38
CA ILE A 149 10.08 -6.23 12.45
C ILE A 149 10.54 -7.67 12.73
N ARG A 150 10.82 -8.44 11.67
CA ARG A 150 11.27 -9.85 11.74
C ARG A 150 12.73 -10.06 11.31
N LYS A 151 13.33 -9.09 10.62
CA LYS A 151 14.74 -9.10 10.20
C LYS A 151 15.60 -8.23 11.14
N SER A 152 16.88 -8.54 11.28
CA SER A 152 17.83 -7.77 12.11
C SER A 152 18.21 -6.41 11.53
N HIS A 153 17.89 -6.16 10.25
CA HIS A 153 18.26 -4.94 9.53
C HIS A 153 17.06 -4.33 8.82
N HIS A 154 17.07 -3.00 8.73
CA HIS A 154 16.20 -2.24 7.85
C HIS A 154 16.58 -2.49 6.39
N SER A 155 15.60 -2.45 5.49
CA SER A 155 15.85 -2.54 4.05
C SER A 155 15.24 -1.34 3.33
N SER A 156 15.70 -1.07 2.12
CA SER A 156 15.03 -0.11 1.25
C SER A 156 13.63 -0.59 0.90
N GLY A 157 12.69 0.34 0.80
CA GLY A 157 11.42 0.13 0.10
C GLY A 157 11.59 0.33 -1.41
N LEU A 158 10.47 0.47 -2.11
CA LEU A 158 10.40 0.77 -3.53
C LEU A 158 10.69 2.26 -3.83
N GLY A 159 10.81 3.09 -2.80
CA GLY A 159 11.26 4.48 -2.93
C GLY A 159 10.27 5.39 -3.67
N LEU A 160 9.00 4.98 -3.78
CA LEU A 160 7.96 5.81 -4.41
C LEU A 160 7.73 7.09 -3.60
N LEU A 161 7.74 6.95 -2.27
CA LEU A 161 7.67 8.01 -1.28
C LEU A 161 8.96 7.99 -0.45
N ALA A 162 10.10 8.31 -1.08
CA ALA A 162 11.43 8.14 -0.49
C ALA A 162 11.60 8.82 0.88
N ASP A 163 10.92 9.95 1.10
CA ASP A 163 11.00 10.72 2.34
C ASP A 163 9.96 10.30 3.40
N ILE A 164 9.20 9.23 3.16
CA ILE A 164 8.18 8.69 4.09
C ILE A 164 8.55 7.27 4.51
N GLU A 165 8.42 7.01 5.81
CA GLU A 165 8.47 5.70 6.43
C GLU A 165 7.16 5.43 7.17
N VAL A 166 6.68 4.19 7.17
CA VAL A 166 5.38 3.83 7.75
C VAL A 166 5.52 2.72 8.78
N ILE A 167 4.87 2.89 9.92
CA ILE A 167 4.56 1.85 10.90
C ILE A 167 3.04 1.65 10.88
N PRO A 168 2.52 0.61 10.20
CA PRO A 168 1.08 0.32 10.17
C PRO A 168 0.61 -0.27 11.51
N HIS A 169 -0.68 -0.54 11.71
CA HIS A 169 -1.21 -1.12 12.98
C HIS A 169 -0.62 -0.46 14.26
N TYR A 170 -0.38 0.85 14.24
CA TYR A 170 0.49 1.50 15.22
C TYR A 170 -0.05 1.37 16.66
N ASP A 171 -1.35 1.61 16.82
CA ASP A 171 -2.13 1.39 18.04
C ASP A 171 -1.93 0.00 18.67
N LYS A 172 -1.81 -1.06 17.85
CA LYS A 172 -1.54 -2.42 18.35
C LYS A 172 -0.06 -2.73 18.53
N MET A 173 0.80 -2.24 17.63
CA MET A 173 2.24 -2.54 17.69
C MET A 173 2.90 -1.95 18.93
N LEU A 174 2.43 -0.82 19.46
CA LEU A 174 2.89 -0.29 20.74
C LEU A 174 2.70 -1.27 21.91
N GLY A 175 1.62 -2.06 21.89
CA GLY A 175 1.36 -3.06 22.93
C GLY A 175 2.17 -4.34 22.78
N TRP A 176 2.69 -4.65 21.59
CA TRP A 176 3.37 -5.92 21.29
C TRP A 176 4.90 -5.80 21.17
N LEU A 177 5.41 -4.69 20.64
CA LEU A 177 6.83 -4.50 20.30
C LEU A 177 7.34 -3.07 20.60
N PRO A 178 7.15 -2.56 21.83
CA PRO A 178 7.46 -1.16 22.16
C PRO A 178 8.93 -0.80 21.92
N ASP A 179 9.87 -1.68 22.27
CA ASP A 179 11.31 -1.42 22.13
C ASP A 179 11.75 -1.30 20.66
N ARG A 180 11.15 -2.09 19.75
CA ARG A 180 11.49 -2.01 18.31
C ARG A 180 10.97 -0.72 17.70
N VAL A 181 9.74 -0.33 18.04
CA VAL A 181 9.15 0.94 17.62
C VAL A 181 9.99 2.10 18.14
N ALA A 182 10.35 2.10 19.42
CA ALA A 182 11.20 3.13 20.02
C ALA A 182 12.57 3.22 19.33
N THR A 183 13.24 2.07 19.12
CA THR A 183 14.53 2.01 18.43
C THR A 183 14.43 2.58 17.02
N PHE A 184 13.35 2.28 16.28
CA PHE A 184 13.17 2.78 14.92
C PHE A 184 12.91 4.28 14.87
N ILE A 185 12.13 4.80 15.83
CA ILE A 185 11.89 6.24 15.99
C ILE A 185 13.21 6.97 16.28
N MET A 186 14.04 6.43 17.18
CA MET A 186 15.30 7.00 17.62
C MET A 186 16.42 7.02 16.57
N ARG A 187 16.20 6.45 15.37
CA ARG A 187 17.17 6.50 14.27
C ARG A 187 17.38 7.95 13.83
N SER A 188 18.45 8.56 14.32
CA SER A 188 18.83 9.95 14.08
C SER A 188 19.41 10.20 12.69
N GLU A 189 19.79 9.15 11.96
CA GLU A 189 20.42 9.25 10.63
C GLU A 189 19.43 9.43 9.48
N SER A 190 18.12 9.34 9.73
CA SER A 190 17.11 9.43 8.69
C SER A 190 16.41 10.79 8.71
N ASN A 191 16.57 11.56 7.63
CA ASN A 191 15.81 12.81 7.41
C ASN A 191 14.36 12.55 6.95
N SER A 192 13.94 11.28 6.88
CA SER A 192 12.59 10.90 6.50
C SER A 192 11.57 11.19 7.59
N THR A 193 10.34 11.42 7.15
CA THR A 193 9.17 11.52 8.01
C THR A 193 8.64 10.13 8.33
N LEU A 194 8.58 9.81 9.62
CA LEU A 194 8.09 8.53 10.11
C LEU A 194 6.64 8.67 10.59
N LEU A 195 5.74 7.90 9.99
CA LEU A 195 4.31 7.88 10.32
C LEU A 195 3.94 6.59 11.03
N GLY A 196 3.26 6.69 12.16
CA GLY A 196 2.45 5.61 12.73
C GLY A 196 1.03 5.72 12.21
N ILE A 197 0.49 4.66 11.61
CA ILE A 197 -0.90 4.66 11.10
C ILE A 197 -1.67 3.57 11.85
N ASP A 198 -2.70 3.97 12.57
CA ASP A 198 -3.55 3.05 13.34
C ASP A 198 -4.36 2.11 12.42
N GLU A 199 -4.91 1.06 13.00
CA GLU A 199 -5.85 0.19 12.27
C GLU A 199 -7.05 0.94 11.69
N ASN A 200 -7.59 0.45 10.57
CA ASN A 200 -8.73 1.03 9.83
C ASN A 200 -8.57 2.54 9.55
N THR A 201 -7.33 2.97 9.31
CA THR A 201 -6.97 4.36 9.06
C THR A 201 -6.03 4.44 7.87
N ALA A 202 -6.09 5.52 7.10
CA ALA A 202 -5.21 5.75 5.97
C ALA A 202 -4.76 7.21 5.89
N ALA A 203 -3.51 7.42 5.46
CA ALA A 203 -3.05 8.69 4.93
C ALA A 203 -3.23 8.67 3.40
N VAL A 204 -4.05 9.57 2.87
CA VAL A 204 -4.40 9.63 1.45
C VAL A 204 -3.88 10.92 0.85
N HIS A 205 -2.98 10.82 -0.12
CA HIS A 205 -2.51 11.96 -0.88
C HIS A 205 -3.23 12.07 -2.21
N THR A 206 -3.74 13.26 -2.49
CA THR A 206 -4.26 13.61 -3.81
C THR A 206 -3.57 14.90 -4.29
N ASP A 207 -4.08 16.04 -3.86
CA ASP A 207 -3.45 17.37 -3.91
C ASP A 207 -2.70 17.68 -2.62
N ILE A 208 -3.30 17.29 -1.49
CA ILE A 208 -2.74 17.34 -0.15
C ILE A 208 -2.96 15.98 0.53
N TRP A 209 -2.28 15.77 1.66
CA TRP A 209 -2.52 14.62 2.52
C TRP A 209 -3.77 14.83 3.35
N ARG A 210 -4.62 13.81 3.42
CA ARG A 210 -5.80 13.76 4.27
C ARG A 210 -5.86 12.44 5.02
N LYS A 211 -6.42 12.45 6.22
CA LYS A 211 -6.76 11.25 6.96
C LYS A 211 -8.06 10.66 6.43
N PHE A 212 -8.13 9.34 6.36
CA PHE A 212 -9.37 8.60 6.24
C PHE A 212 -9.45 7.57 7.37
N GLY A 213 -10.64 7.31 7.89
CA GLY A 213 -10.89 6.21 8.82
C GLY A 213 -10.97 6.64 10.29
N SER A 214 -11.08 5.66 11.17
CA SER A 214 -11.50 5.87 12.57
C SER A 214 -10.37 6.10 13.57
N GLY A 215 -9.15 5.71 13.24
CA GLY A 215 -7.97 5.89 14.10
C GLY A 215 -7.23 7.19 13.81
N LYS A 216 -5.93 7.21 14.14
CA LYS A 216 -5.06 8.37 14.01
C LYS A 216 -3.88 8.10 13.08
N ILE A 217 -3.34 9.21 12.54
CA ILE A 217 -2.01 9.26 11.96
C ILE A 217 -1.11 9.97 12.98
N HIS A 218 -0.01 9.32 13.34
CA HIS A 218 0.96 9.81 14.31
C HIS A 218 2.23 10.21 13.58
N VAL A 219 2.66 11.46 13.75
CA VAL A 219 3.97 11.92 13.25
C VAL A 219 5.01 11.60 14.31
N LEU A 220 5.77 10.54 14.10
CA LEU A 220 6.72 10.00 15.10
C LEU A 220 8.11 10.60 14.96
N ARG A 221 8.48 11.02 13.74
CA ARG A 221 9.71 11.75 13.41
C ARG A 221 9.48 12.59 12.16
N GLY A 222 10.14 13.75 12.07
CA GLY A 222 10.02 14.65 10.92
C GLY A 222 8.75 15.51 10.98
N THR A 223 8.32 16.02 9.82
CA THR A 223 7.15 16.89 9.69
C THR A 223 6.22 16.33 8.63
N PHE A 224 4.93 16.22 8.97
CA PHE A 224 3.90 15.76 8.06
C PHE A 224 2.64 16.59 8.24
N GLU A 225 2.26 17.36 7.23
CA GLU A 225 1.03 18.14 7.23
C GLU A 225 -0.08 17.35 6.54
N PHE A 226 -1.21 17.21 7.21
CA PHE A 226 -2.40 16.54 6.69
C PHE A 226 -3.67 17.15 7.28
N GLU A 227 -4.78 17.05 6.55
CA GLU A 227 -6.12 17.39 7.06
C GLU A 227 -6.79 16.16 7.71
N GLU A 228 -7.60 16.41 8.75
CA GLU A 228 -8.35 15.38 9.50
C GLU A 228 -9.61 14.90 8.79
#